data_AF-A0AAE6C6Y2-F1
#
_entry.id   AF-A0AAE6C6Y2-F1
#
_cell.length_a   1.000
_cell.length_b   1.000
_cell.length_c   1.000
_cell.angle_alpha   90.00
_cell.angle_beta   90.00
_cell.angle_gamma   90.00
#
_symmetry.space_group_name_H-M   'P 1'
#
loop_
_entity.id
_entity.type
_entity.pdbx_description
1 polymer ?
#
loop_
_entity_poly.entity_id
_entity_poly.type
_entity_poly.pdbx_seq_one_letter_code
_entity_poly.pdbx_strand_id
1 'polypeptide(L)'
;MQEVSRSGAAGELQLDALIADLWWRVRLLNTDILEEEARVGVFDAQQPAYPPLAANLRVRRDNLVATIGMLEQRAASAREAA
;
A
#
# COMPACT_ATOMS: atom_id res chain seq x y z
N MET A 1 2.76 35.68 4.42
CA MET A 1 2.85 34.46 5.25
C MET A 1 1.62 33.56 5.20
N GLN A 2 0.41 34.01 4.83
CA GLN A 2 -0.80 33.15 4.82
C GLN A 2 -0.89 32.12 3.67
N GLU A 3 -0.25 32.36 2.51
CA GLU A 3 -0.36 31.42 1.37
C GLU A 3 0.42 30.11 1.57
N VAL A 4 1.54 30.15 2.30
CA VAL A 4 2.37 28.97 2.58
C VAL A 4 1.62 27.97 3.48
N SER A 5 0.89 28.46 4.48
CA SER A 5 0.09 27.61 5.38
C SER A 5 -1.09 26.92 4.68
N ARG A 6 -1.71 27.58 3.69
CA ARG A 6 -2.83 26.99 2.93
C ARG A 6 -2.34 25.92 1.95
N SER A 7 -1.14 26.11 1.39
CA SER A 7 -0.49 25.11 0.53
C SER A 7 -0.02 23.88 1.31
N GLY A 8 0.43 24.05 2.56
CA GLY A 8 0.81 22.94 3.44
C GLY A 8 -0.37 22.02 3.78
N ALA A 9 -1.48 22.61 4.23
CA ALA A 9 -2.70 21.86 4.56
C ALA A 9 -3.30 21.11 3.35
N ALA A 10 -3.25 21.69 2.15
CA ALA A 10 -3.70 21.00 0.94
C ALA A 10 -2.78 19.82 0.55
N GLY A 11 -1.47 19.96 0.76
CA GLY A 11 -0.50 18.89 0.53
C GLY A 11 -0.64 17.72 1.51
N GLU A 12 -0.94 17.99 2.78
CA GLU A 12 -1.22 16.96 3.78
C GLU A 12 -2.49 16.16 3.45
N LEU A 13 -3.58 16.85 3.08
CA LEU A 13 -4.81 16.18 2.65
C LEU A 13 -4.60 15.30 1.40
N GLN A 14 -3.75 15.76 0.46
CA GLN A 14 -3.40 14.97 -0.71
C GLN A 14 -2.57 13.73 -0.37
N LEU A 15 -1.65 13.84 0.60
CA LEU A 15 -0.83 12.73 1.07
C LEU A 15 -1.68 11.69 1.81
N ASP A 16 -2.57 12.11 2.70
CA ASP A 16 -3.50 11.22 3.41
C ASP A 16 -4.42 10.48 2.43
N ALA A 17 -4.94 11.18 1.41
CA ALA A 17 -5.76 10.57 0.37
C ALA A 17 -4.98 9.53 -0.46
N LEU A 18 -3.72 9.83 -0.79
CA LEU A 18 -2.84 8.89 -1.50
C LEU A 18 -2.58 7.64 -0.65
N ILE A 19 -2.26 7.80 0.63
CA ILE A 19 -2.03 6.67 1.55
C ILE A 19 -3.28 5.80 1.64
N ALA A 20 -4.47 6.40 1.75
CA ALA A 20 -5.74 5.66 1.77
C ALA A 20 -5.99 4.87 0.46
N ASP A 21 -5.72 5.47 -0.71
CA ASP A 21 -5.83 4.77 -2.00
C ASP A 21 -4.88 3.57 -2.08
N LEU A 22 -3.62 3.74 -1.63
CA LEU A 22 -2.64 2.66 -1.63
C LEU A 22 -3.04 1.51 -0.70
N TRP A 23 -3.59 1.81 0.49
CA TRP A 23 -4.14 0.80 1.38
C TRP A 23 -5.32 0.05 0.74
N TRP A 24 -6.19 0.75 0.00
CA TRP A 24 -7.27 0.11 -0.76
C TRP A 24 -6.72 -0.83 -1.83
N ARG A 25 -5.67 -0.45 -2.56
CA ARG A 25 -5.00 -1.33 -3.53
C ARG A 25 -4.36 -2.55 -2.88
N VAL A 26 -3.75 -2.40 -1.70
CA VAL A 26 -3.23 -3.55 -0.93
C VAL A 26 -4.35 -4.53 -0.60
N ARG A 27 -5.55 -4.03 -0.25
CA ARG A 27 -6.71 -4.88 0.00
C ARG A 27 -7.16 -5.62 -1.26
N LEU A 28 -7.20 -4.95 -2.42
CA LEU A 28 -7.50 -5.62 -3.69
C LEU A 28 -6.49 -6.72 -4.02
N LEU A 29 -5.18 -6.45 -3.88
CA LEU A 29 -4.15 -7.45 -4.13
C LEU A 29 -4.31 -8.66 -3.21
N ASN A 30 -4.72 -8.48 -1.96
CA ASN A 30 -5.01 -9.60 -1.07
C ASN A 30 -6.21 -10.43 -1.56
N THR A 31 -7.25 -9.80 -2.09
CA THR A 31 -8.37 -10.50 -2.73
C THR A 31 -7.89 -11.29 -3.95
N ASP A 32 -7.13 -10.67 -4.85
CA ASP A 32 -6.61 -11.32 -6.06
C ASP A 32 -5.70 -12.52 -5.72
N ILE A 33 -4.87 -12.39 -4.67
CA ILE A 33 -4.03 -13.49 -4.15
C ILE A 33 -4.92 -14.65 -3.70
N LEU A 34 -5.93 -14.39 -2.88
CA LEU A 34 -6.83 -15.43 -2.35
C LEU A 34 -7.63 -16.11 -3.46
N GLU A 35 -8.09 -15.34 -4.46
CA GLU A 35 -8.81 -15.88 -5.61
C GLU A 35 -7.92 -16.81 -6.45
N GLU A 36 -6.68 -16.40 -6.71
CA GLU A 36 -5.73 -17.22 -7.47
C GLU A 36 -5.31 -18.49 -6.70
N GLU A 37 -5.05 -18.36 -5.39
CA GLU A 37 -4.76 -19.50 -4.51
C GLU A 37 -5.92 -20.49 -4.48
N ALA A 38 -7.17 -20.00 -4.37
CA ALA A 38 -8.37 -20.83 -4.39
C ALA A 38 -8.61 -21.49 -5.75
N ARG A 39 -8.35 -20.78 -6.85
CA ARG A 39 -8.49 -21.29 -8.22
C ARG A 39 -7.56 -22.47 -8.50
N VAL A 40 -6.33 -22.43 -7.96
CA VAL A 40 -5.32 -23.50 -8.14
C VAL A 40 -5.39 -24.54 -7.01
N GLY A 41 -5.99 -24.20 -5.87
CA GLY A 41 -6.09 -25.06 -4.69
C GLY A 41 -4.79 -25.14 -3.89
N VAL A 42 -3.85 -24.21 -4.10
CA VAL A 42 -2.55 -24.17 -3.42
C VAL A 42 -2.38 -22.83 -2.72
N PHE A 43 -2.36 -22.86 -1.39
CA PHE A 43 -2.35 -21.67 -0.53
C PHE A 43 -1.00 -21.42 0.16
N ASP A 44 -0.18 -22.46 0.28
CA ASP A 44 1.14 -22.34 0.92
C ASP A 44 2.17 -21.84 -0.10
N ALA A 45 2.68 -20.63 0.16
CA ALA A 45 3.67 -19.97 -0.67
C ALA A 45 5.03 -20.68 -0.74
N GLN A 46 5.30 -21.63 0.17
CA GLN A 46 6.52 -22.45 0.14
C GLN A 46 6.36 -23.70 -0.73
N GLN A 47 5.15 -24.03 -1.17
CA GLN A 47 4.96 -25.19 -2.05
C GLN A 47 5.54 -24.90 -3.44
N PRO A 48 6.28 -25.84 -4.04
CA PRO A 48 6.79 -25.68 -5.42
C PRO A 48 5.70 -25.46 -6.46
N ALA A 49 4.47 -25.92 -6.18
CA ALA A 49 3.30 -25.75 -7.03
C ALA A 49 2.54 -24.44 -6.78
N TYR A 50 3.06 -23.54 -5.93
CA TYR A 50 2.40 -22.27 -5.63
C TYR A 50 2.28 -21.41 -6.90
N PRO A 51 1.10 -20.81 -7.17
CA PRO A 51 0.86 -20.11 -8.42
C PRO A 51 1.82 -18.91 -8.59
N PRO A 52 2.54 -18.81 -9.72
CA PRO A 52 3.45 -17.69 -9.98
C PRO A 52 2.76 -16.32 -9.94
N LEU A 53 1.47 -16.26 -10.32
CA LEU A 53 0.68 -15.04 -10.24
C LEU A 53 0.49 -14.59 -8.78
N ALA A 54 0.04 -15.48 -7.89
CA ALA A 54 -0.09 -15.15 -6.46
C ALA A 54 1.26 -14.77 -5.85
N ALA A 55 2.35 -15.44 -6.22
CA ALA A 55 3.70 -15.08 -5.79
C ALA A 55 4.09 -13.65 -6.20
N ASN A 56 3.84 -13.27 -7.45
CA ASN A 56 4.11 -11.92 -7.94
C ASN A 56 3.26 -10.87 -7.22
N LEU A 57 1.96 -11.15 -7.02
CA LEU A 57 1.04 -10.26 -6.31
C LEU A 57 1.48 -10.04 -4.86
N ARG A 58 1.96 -11.07 -4.16
CA ARG A 58 2.54 -10.94 -2.81
C ARG A 58 3.72 -9.98 -2.79
N VAL A 59 4.70 -10.18 -3.69
CA VAL A 59 5.87 -9.29 -3.78
C VAL A 59 5.44 -7.85 -4.04
N ARG A 60 4.46 -7.64 -4.94
CA ARG A 60 3.93 -6.31 -5.23
C ARG A 60 3.23 -5.68 -4.02
N ARG A 61 2.43 -6.45 -3.31
CA ARG A 61 1.77 -6.02 -2.07
C ARG A 61 2.81 -5.62 -1.03
N ASP A 62 3.85 -6.42 -0.84
CA ASP A 62 4.88 -6.15 0.16
C ASP A 62 5.65 -4.86 -0.17
N ASN A 63 5.96 -4.63 -1.45
CA ASN A 63 6.54 -3.36 -1.92
C ASN A 63 5.61 -2.16 -1.67
N LEU A 64 4.31 -2.33 -1.86
CA LEU A 64 3.33 -1.27 -1.57
C LEU A 64 3.24 -0.98 -0.07
N VAL A 65 3.20 -2.00 0.78
CA VAL A 65 3.20 -1.83 2.24
C VAL A 65 4.46 -1.10 2.71
N ALA A 66 5.63 -1.46 2.17
CA ALA A 66 6.87 -0.74 2.47
C ALA A 66 6.81 0.74 2.04
N THR A 67 6.26 1.01 0.85
CA THR A 67 6.08 2.38 0.34
C THR A 67 5.11 3.19 1.20
N ILE A 68 3.99 2.59 1.59
CA ILE A 68 3.01 3.20 2.48
C ILE A 68 3.67 3.57 3.81
N GLY A 69 4.45 2.66 4.42
CA GLY A 69 5.15 2.96 5.67
C GLY A 69 6.11 4.15 5.56
N MET A 70 6.82 4.29 4.43
CA MET A 70 7.66 5.48 4.18
C MET A 70 6.84 6.77 4.03
N LEU A 71 5.67 6.70 3.38
CA LEU A 71 4.77 7.86 3.23
C LEU A 71 4.13 8.26 4.56
N GLU A 72 3.71 7.29 5.38
CA GLU A 72 3.16 7.51 6.72
C GLU A 72 4.21 8.16 7.64
N GLN A 73 5.47 7.69 7.58
CA GLN A 73 6.57 8.31 8.33
C GLN A 73 6.79 9.76 7.88
N ARG A 74 6.79 10.02 6.56
CA ARG A 74 6.92 11.38 6.03
C ARG A 74 5.75 12.27 6.45
N ALA A 75 4.53 11.75 6.47
CA ALA A 75 3.34 12.48 6.92
C ALA A 75 3.44 12.85 8.41
N ALA A 76 3.91 11.91 9.26
CA ALA A 76 4.14 12.17 10.67
C ALA A 76 5.18 13.27 10.90
N SER A 77 6.35 13.19 10.23
CA SER A 77 7.40 14.21 10.35
C SER A 77 6.96 15.59 9.84
N ALA A 78 6.11 15.65 8.80
CA ALA A 78 5.58 16.91 8.30
C ALA A 78 4.66 17.60 9.34
N ARG A 79 3.81 16.80 10.03
CA ARG A 79 2.91 17.30 11.07
C ARG A 79 3.66 17.76 12.33
N GLU A 80 4.77 17.11 12.68
CA GLU A 80 5.63 17.52 13.81
C GLU A 80 6.37 18.84 13.55
N ALA A 81 6.60 19.19 12.28
CA ALA A 81 7.32 20.40 11.88
C ALA A 81 6.41 21.62 11.62
N ALA A 82 5.08 21.42 11.60
CA ALA A 82 4.06 22.44 11.34
C ALA A 82 3.58 23.11 12.63
#